data_AF-A0A517SK25-F1
#
_entry.id   AF-A0A517SK25-F1
#
_cell.length_a   1.000
_cell.length_b   1.000
_cell.length_c   1.000
_cell.angle_alpha   90.00
_cell.angle_beta   90.00
_cell.angle_gamma   90.00
#
_symmetry.space_group_name_H-M   'P 1'
#
loop_
_entity.id
_entity.type
_entity.pdbx_description
1 polymer ?
#
loop_
_entity_poly.entity_id
_entity_poly.type
_entity_poly.pdbx_seq_one_letter_code
_entity_poly.pdbx_strand_id
1 'polypeptide(L)'
;MSANCQRGGDLRRLSSCYFIAFSVLVGATLPLWTGRGAFPRVPAVSWLTSAGAWLAPLLFGGFLVAAIAFVRLGPVRSVWAMVVAVVLASAMLNQHCFQVWAYHLGVAGLIAAFSAPGRAATRLKWLTIAIYFWSAVSKLDVGFVGGPGQILWGGLLSALRIDPAQFPPRLVGPAPWIMPAGELATALALAIPRTRRIGLWLSIVMHALLLLAVGPLGLGHESGVQIWNVLFIVQNLLLFRGVPWTAEVTGPRDSTPADRSSGDRIVAAMLAGVVVMPAFQPWGYWDVWPSWAVYSARGGWTTILVHHDEVDRLPEEARRYVGEAAPLSDWHPVDVDAWSLAELHCPVYPQPRFRLALAAALSRTARIQVERRSPPDRRTGQSRSETLEVSGGRLSPELEAAFWLNTRPAVTADP
;
A
#
# COMPACT_ATOMS: atom_id res chain seq x y z
N MET A 1 29.63 9.85 27.18
CA MET A 1 29.05 9.24 25.96
C MET A 1 28.35 10.33 25.18
N SER A 2 28.92 10.78 24.05
CA SER A 2 28.43 11.95 23.32
C SER A 2 27.06 11.68 22.68
N ALA A 3 26.24 12.72 22.53
CA ALA A 3 24.92 12.66 21.89
C ALA A 3 24.95 12.01 20.48
N ASN A 4 26.10 12.03 19.80
CA ASN A 4 26.32 11.36 18.51
C ASN A 4 26.31 9.83 18.62
N CYS A 5 26.82 9.27 19.72
CA CYS A 5 26.84 7.82 19.95
C CYS A 5 25.41 7.28 20.22
N GLN A 6 24.58 8.06 20.94
CA GLN A 6 23.16 7.73 21.15
C GLN A 6 22.35 7.82 19.84
N ARG A 7 22.54 8.88 19.04
CA ARG A 7 21.86 9.04 17.73
C ARG A 7 22.16 7.90 16.74
N GLY A 8 23.40 7.39 16.73
CA GLY A 8 23.77 6.24 15.90
C GLY A 8 23.09 4.94 16.32
N GLY A 9 22.93 4.72 17.63
CA GLY A 9 22.22 3.56 18.19
C GLY A 9 20.74 3.54 17.83
N ASP A 10 20.07 4.69 17.90
CA ASP A 10 18.63 4.79 17.61
C ASP A 10 18.31 4.56 16.13
N LEU A 11 19.14 5.07 15.21
CA LEU A 11 18.97 4.82 13.78
C LEU A 11 19.16 3.33 13.44
N ARG A 12 20.13 2.67 14.06
CA ARG A 12 20.35 1.22 13.87
C ARG A 12 19.16 0.41 14.37
N ARG A 13 18.60 0.77 15.53
CA ARG A 13 17.39 0.16 16.09
C ARG A 13 16.19 0.36 15.16
N LEU A 14 15.99 1.57 14.68
CA LEU A 14 14.90 1.89 13.76
C LEU A 14 15.02 1.11 12.44
N SER A 15 16.22 1.08 11.86
CA SER A 15 16.48 0.27 10.68
C SER A 15 16.26 -1.23 10.93
N SER A 16 16.57 -1.73 12.11
CA SER A 16 16.30 -3.12 12.47
C SER A 16 14.81 -3.38 12.63
N CYS A 17 14.07 -2.45 13.23
CA CYS A 17 12.62 -2.48 13.31
C CYS A 17 11.98 -2.56 11.92
N TYR A 18 12.45 -1.74 10.96
CA TYR A 18 11.97 -1.80 9.58
C TYR A 18 12.25 -3.13 8.90
N PHE A 19 13.47 -3.66 9.03
CA PHE A 19 13.83 -4.94 8.41
C PHE A 19 13.04 -6.11 9.00
N ILE A 20 12.86 -6.14 10.33
CA ILE A 20 12.06 -7.15 11.01
C ILE A 20 10.61 -7.07 10.55
N ALA A 21 10.00 -5.88 10.59
CA ALA A 21 8.62 -5.70 10.12
C ALA A 21 8.46 -6.10 8.65
N PHE A 22 9.43 -5.76 7.79
CA PHE A 22 9.45 -6.19 6.39
C PHE A 22 9.43 -7.72 6.29
N SER A 23 10.31 -8.39 7.02
CA SER A 23 10.44 -9.85 7.00
C SER A 23 9.18 -10.55 7.51
N VAL A 24 8.57 -10.02 8.56
CA VAL A 24 7.29 -10.52 9.10
C VAL A 24 6.16 -10.35 8.08
N LEU A 25 6.08 -9.20 7.40
CA LEU A 25 5.07 -8.95 6.36
C LEU A 25 5.29 -9.84 5.12
N VAL A 26 6.53 -10.07 4.71
CA VAL A 26 6.87 -11.05 3.65
C VAL A 26 6.43 -12.45 4.06
N GLY A 27 6.71 -12.86 5.30
CA GLY A 27 6.28 -14.16 5.82
C GLY A 27 4.76 -14.30 5.87
N ALA A 28 4.04 -13.25 6.30
CA ALA A 28 2.59 -13.22 6.34
C ALA A 28 1.94 -13.27 4.94
N THR A 29 2.69 -12.87 3.90
CA THR A 29 2.24 -12.86 2.49
C THR A 29 3.08 -13.80 1.63
N LEU A 30 3.60 -14.89 2.18
CA LEU A 30 4.58 -15.76 1.51
C LEU A 30 4.17 -16.23 0.10
N PRO A 31 2.90 -16.59 -0.18
CA PRO A 31 2.48 -16.97 -1.54
C PRO A 31 2.75 -15.89 -2.58
N LEU A 32 2.54 -14.61 -2.23
CA LEU A 32 2.80 -13.44 -3.09
C LEU A 32 4.26 -13.40 -3.57
N TRP A 33 5.21 -13.63 -2.65
CA TRP A 33 6.65 -13.48 -2.93
C TRP A 33 7.27 -14.69 -3.61
N THR A 34 6.72 -15.88 -3.36
CA THR A 34 7.20 -17.12 -3.95
C THR A 34 6.56 -17.41 -5.32
N GLY A 35 5.53 -16.65 -5.69
CA GLY A 35 4.75 -16.89 -6.90
C GLY A 35 3.99 -18.22 -6.84
N ARG A 36 3.69 -18.70 -5.62
CA ARG A 36 2.86 -19.88 -5.39
C ARG A 36 1.41 -19.43 -5.31
N GLY A 37 0.54 -20.09 -6.06
CA GLY A 37 -0.87 -19.72 -6.14
C GLY A 37 -1.44 -19.82 -7.56
N ALA A 38 -2.76 -19.90 -7.64
CA ALA A 38 -3.55 -19.78 -8.87
C ALA A 38 -3.93 -18.32 -9.20
N PHE A 39 -3.76 -17.38 -8.28
CA PHE A 39 -4.07 -15.98 -8.47
C PHE A 39 -3.18 -15.39 -9.59
N PRO A 40 -3.77 -14.80 -10.65
CA PRO A 40 -3.00 -14.37 -11.81
C PRO A 40 -1.95 -13.31 -11.46
N ARG A 41 -0.73 -13.52 -11.95
CA ARG A 41 0.37 -12.55 -11.84
C ARG A 41 0.25 -11.51 -12.94
N VAL A 42 0.45 -10.24 -12.61
CA VAL A 42 0.40 -9.15 -13.59
C VAL A 42 1.73 -8.40 -13.56
N PRO A 43 2.64 -8.63 -14.51
CA PRO A 43 3.91 -7.91 -14.56
C PRO A 43 3.71 -6.41 -14.75
N ALA A 44 4.67 -5.59 -14.32
CA ALA A 44 4.61 -4.13 -14.48
C ALA A 44 4.81 -3.68 -15.93
N VAL A 45 5.55 -4.46 -16.73
CA VAL A 45 5.85 -4.20 -18.15
C VAL A 45 5.51 -5.41 -19.00
N SER A 46 5.00 -5.18 -20.22
CA SER A 46 4.39 -6.22 -21.05
C SER A 46 5.38 -7.27 -21.55
N TRP A 47 6.66 -6.93 -21.73
CA TRP A 47 7.70 -7.89 -22.13
C TRP A 47 8.02 -8.92 -21.04
N LEU A 48 7.59 -8.71 -19.79
CA LEU A 48 7.73 -9.69 -18.70
C LEU A 48 6.53 -10.64 -18.61
N THR A 49 5.55 -10.57 -19.51
CA THR A 49 4.41 -11.50 -19.53
C THR A 49 4.83 -12.93 -19.80
N SER A 50 5.93 -13.16 -20.52
CA SER A 50 6.52 -14.49 -20.77
C SER A 50 7.60 -14.87 -19.75
N ALA A 51 7.77 -14.10 -18.67
CA ALA A 51 8.79 -14.39 -17.67
C ALA A 51 8.52 -15.72 -16.96
N GLY A 52 9.54 -16.57 -16.86
CA GLY A 52 9.43 -17.90 -16.28
C GLY A 52 8.98 -17.88 -14.81
N ALA A 53 8.13 -18.83 -14.43
CA ALA A 53 7.61 -18.94 -13.06
C ALA A 53 8.71 -19.11 -11.99
N TRP A 54 9.87 -19.67 -12.38
CA TRP A 54 11.04 -19.87 -11.51
C TRP A 54 11.70 -18.57 -11.01
N LEU A 55 11.42 -17.43 -11.63
CA LEU A 55 12.02 -16.15 -11.23
C LEU A 55 11.52 -15.67 -9.86
N ALA A 56 10.25 -15.91 -9.52
CA ALA A 56 9.69 -15.52 -8.22
C ALA A 56 10.39 -16.22 -7.04
N PRO A 57 10.50 -17.56 -7.00
CA PRO A 57 11.23 -18.23 -5.91
C PRO A 57 12.73 -17.91 -5.92
N LEU A 58 13.35 -17.61 -7.07
CA LEU A 58 14.73 -17.15 -7.11
C LEU A 58 14.90 -15.79 -6.40
N LEU A 59 14.02 -14.82 -6.71
CA LEU A 59 14.03 -13.51 -6.05
C LEU A 59 13.76 -13.63 -4.55
N PHE A 60 12.83 -14.50 -4.15
CA PHE A 60 12.62 -14.82 -2.74
C PHE A 60 13.88 -15.41 -2.09
N GLY A 61 14.62 -16.29 -2.76
CA GLY A 61 15.93 -16.76 -2.32
C GLY A 61 16.93 -15.60 -2.11
N GLY A 62 16.94 -14.62 -3.03
CA GLY A 62 17.71 -13.39 -2.87
C GLY A 62 17.34 -12.58 -1.63
N PHE A 63 16.04 -12.50 -1.31
CA PHE A 63 15.57 -11.89 -0.06
C PHE A 63 16.06 -12.65 1.18
N LEU A 64 16.05 -13.99 1.17
CA LEU A 64 16.56 -14.80 2.28
C LEU A 64 18.07 -14.58 2.50
N VAL A 65 18.85 -14.46 1.41
CA VAL A 65 20.26 -14.08 1.50
C VAL A 65 20.41 -12.70 2.14
N ALA A 66 19.52 -11.76 1.83
CA ALA A 66 19.51 -10.43 2.45
C ALA A 66 19.19 -10.49 3.95
N ALA A 67 18.27 -11.35 4.36
CA ALA A 67 17.95 -11.59 5.77
C ALA A 67 19.11 -12.21 6.54
N ILE A 68 19.78 -13.20 5.96
CA ILE A 68 20.99 -13.79 6.57
C ILE A 68 22.08 -12.72 6.68
N ALA A 69 22.33 -11.97 5.61
CA ALA A 69 23.30 -10.88 5.62
C ALA A 69 22.94 -9.80 6.65
N PHE A 70 21.65 -9.47 6.82
CA PHE A 70 21.17 -8.55 7.84
C PHE A 70 21.50 -9.04 9.26
N VAL A 71 21.25 -10.32 9.56
CA VAL A 71 21.57 -10.90 10.88
C VAL A 71 23.07 -10.87 11.16
N ARG A 72 23.91 -11.16 10.14
CA ARG A 72 25.37 -11.24 10.29
C ARG A 72 26.06 -9.88 10.32
N LEU A 73 25.64 -8.96 9.44
CA LEU A 73 26.31 -7.69 9.19
C LEU A 73 25.56 -6.50 9.81
N GLY A 74 24.30 -6.69 10.19
CA GLY A 74 23.41 -5.61 10.61
C GLY A 74 22.82 -4.81 9.45
N PRO A 75 22.19 -3.65 9.75
CA PRO A 75 21.53 -2.79 8.75
C PRO A 75 22.53 -1.97 7.91
N VAL A 76 23.39 -2.63 7.17
CA VAL A 76 24.37 -1.98 6.29
C VAL A 76 23.76 -1.62 4.94
N ARG A 77 24.39 -0.67 4.24
CA ARG A 77 23.93 -0.13 2.94
C ARG A 77 23.67 -1.20 1.88
N SER A 78 24.59 -2.15 1.74
CA SER A 78 24.50 -3.23 0.76
C SER A 78 23.28 -4.13 0.99
N VAL A 79 22.95 -4.41 2.26
CA VAL A 79 21.78 -5.23 2.60
C VAL A 79 20.48 -4.54 2.18
N TRP A 80 20.31 -3.26 2.51
CA TRP A 80 19.12 -2.51 2.09
C TRP A 80 19.02 -2.31 0.58
N ALA A 81 20.16 -2.07 -0.09
CA ALA A 81 20.18 -2.01 -1.56
C ALA A 81 19.72 -3.32 -2.17
N MET A 82 20.16 -4.46 -1.63
CA MET A 82 19.75 -5.78 -2.09
C MET A 82 18.27 -6.05 -1.82
N VAL A 83 17.76 -5.71 -0.63
CA VAL A 83 16.32 -5.83 -0.32
C VAL A 83 15.49 -5.05 -1.32
N VAL A 84 15.81 -3.77 -1.54
CA VAL A 84 15.03 -2.95 -2.48
C VAL A 84 15.16 -3.45 -3.91
N ALA A 85 16.34 -3.88 -4.34
CA ALA A 85 16.54 -4.46 -5.67
C ALA A 85 15.65 -5.70 -5.87
N VAL A 86 15.59 -6.60 -4.90
CA VAL A 86 14.73 -7.78 -4.93
C VAL A 86 13.25 -7.38 -4.97
N VAL A 87 12.82 -6.44 -4.12
CA VAL A 87 11.43 -5.99 -4.08
C VAL A 87 11.00 -5.33 -5.39
N LEU A 88 11.85 -4.47 -5.96
CA LEU A 88 11.58 -3.84 -7.25
C LEU A 88 11.52 -4.90 -8.37
N ALA A 89 12.45 -5.86 -8.39
CA ALA A 89 12.41 -6.95 -9.35
C ALA A 89 11.13 -7.80 -9.21
N SER A 90 10.71 -8.13 -7.99
CA SER A 90 9.46 -8.84 -7.73
C SER A 90 8.25 -8.03 -8.17
N ALA A 91 8.23 -6.71 -7.91
CA ALA A 91 7.19 -5.81 -8.38
C ALA A 91 7.14 -5.67 -9.90
N MET A 92 8.28 -5.78 -10.59
CA MET A 92 8.33 -5.80 -12.05
C MET A 92 7.73 -7.10 -12.62
N LEU A 93 7.95 -8.24 -11.97
CA LEU A 93 7.36 -9.52 -12.36
C LEU A 93 5.88 -9.64 -11.96
N ASN A 94 5.48 -8.99 -10.88
CA ASN A 94 4.10 -8.94 -10.42
C ASN A 94 3.84 -7.62 -9.69
N GLN A 95 3.06 -6.71 -10.27
CA GLN A 95 2.67 -5.42 -9.70
C GLN A 95 2.08 -5.58 -8.29
N HIS A 96 1.47 -6.72 -8.00
CA HIS A 96 0.91 -7.06 -6.70
C HIS A 96 1.94 -7.11 -5.57
N CYS A 97 3.21 -7.39 -5.88
CA CYS A 97 4.31 -7.30 -4.91
C CYS A 97 4.61 -5.86 -4.48
N PHE A 98 4.13 -4.86 -5.22
CA PHE A 98 4.26 -3.44 -4.88
C PHE A 98 3.26 -3.02 -3.79
N GLN A 99 3.15 -3.80 -2.72
CA GLN A 99 2.31 -3.50 -1.56
C GLN A 99 2.73 -2.16 -0.91
N VAL A 100 1.76 -1.41 -0.38
CA VAL A 100 2.04 -0.09 0.22
C VAL A 100 3.07 -0.15 1.35
N TRP A 101 3.06 -1.21 2.16
CA TRP A 101 4.04 -1.41 3.22
C TRP A 101 5.43 -1.75 2.67
N ALA A 102 5.52 -2.48 1.56
CA ALA A 102 6.79 -2.84 0.92
C ALA A 102 7.46 -1.58 0.34
N TYR A 103 6.66 -0.73 -0.30
CA TYR A 103 7.10 0.59 -0.76
C TYR A 103 7.59 1.48 0.40
N HIS A 104 6.78 1.63 1.46
CA HIS A 104 7.15 2.39 2.65
C HIS A 104 8.49 1.92 3.25
N LEU A 105 8.61 0.62 3.51
CA LEU A 105 9.78 0.07 4.21
C LEU A 105 11.03 0.03 3.34
N GLY A 106 10.89 -0.16 2.02
CA GLY A 106 12.00 -0.02 1.08
C GLY A 106 12.56 1.41 1.08
N VAL A 107 11.69 2.41 0.97
CA VAL A 107 12.08 3.83 1.03
C VAL A 107 12.70 4.19 2.38
N ALA A 108 12.08 3.77 3.49
CA ALA A 108 12.59 4.02 4.83
C ALA A 108 13.96 3.35 5.09
N GLY A 109 14.14 2.11 4.61
CA GLY A 109 15.40 1.39 4.67
C GLY A 109 16.53 2.08 3.89
N LEU A 110 16.26 2.55 2.67
CA LEU A 110 17.21 3.35 1.89
C LEU A 110 17.56 4.66 2.58
N ILE A 111 16.57 5.36 3.16
CA ILE A 111 16.83 6.57 3.93
C ILE A 111 17.76 6.27 5.11
N ALA A 112 17.49 5.20 5.86
CA ALA A 112 18.30 4.82 7.02
C ALA A 112 19.74 4.45 6.63
N ALA A 113 19.92 3.76 5.50
CA ALA A 113 21.21 3.28 5.02
C ALA A 113 22.09 4.36 4.36
N PHE A 114 21.51 5.19 3.50
CA PHE A 114 22.27 6.05 2.58
C PHE A 114 22.28 7.53 2.98
N SER A 115 21.48 7.94 3.96
CA SER A 115 21.55 9.31 4.48
C SER A 115 22.85 9.58 5.23
N ALA A 116 23.34 10.81 5.14
CA ALA A 116 24.46 11.29 5.94
C ALA A 116 24.14 11.20 7.45
N PRO A 117 25.16 10.99 8.30
CA PRO A 117 24.99 11.00 9.75
C PRO A 117 24.22 12.25 10.21
N GLY A 118 23.17 12.05 11.01
CA GLY A 118 22.31 13.13 11.51
C GLY A 118 21.16 13.58 10.61
N ARG A 119 21.11 13.19 9.32
CA ARG A 119 19.98 13.54 8.41
C ARG A 119 18.91 12.47 8.29
N ALA A 120 19.26 11.21 8.51
CA ALA A 120 18.35 10.07 8.34
C ALA A 120 17.06 10.22 9.15
N ALA A 121 17.18 10.53 10.45
CA ALA A 121 16.03 10.70 11.33
C ALA A 121 15.11 11.84 10.87
N THR A 122 15.66 12.99 10.48
CA THR A 122 14.91 14.11 9.91
C THR A 122 14.16 13.70 8.64
N ARG A 123 14.79 12.96 7.73
CA ARG A 123 14.18 12.47 6.49
C ARG A 123 13.07 11.44 6.75
N LEU A 124 13.28 10.53 7.70
CA LEU A 124 12.26 9.56 8.12
C LEU A 124 11.06 10.27 8.74
N LYS A 125 11.27 11.28 9.59
CA LYS A 125 10.18 12.13 10.12
C LYS A 125 9.38 12.77 8.98
N TRP A 126 10.06 13.32 7.97
CA TRP A 126 9.39 13.91 6.79
C TRP A 126 8.62 12.87 5.96
N LEU A 127 9.18 11.67 5.76
CA LEU A 127 8.47 10.57 5.12
C LEU A 127 7.19 10.23 5.89
N THR A 128 7.28 10.04 7.21
CA THR A 128 6.12 9.73 8.07
C THR A 128 5.07 10.83 8.02
N ILE A 129 5.48 12.11 8.10
CA ILE A 129 4.56 13.26 8.00
C ILE A 129 3.87 13.26 6.63
N ALA A 130 4.60 13.01 5.54
CA ALA A 130 4.05 12.97 4.19
C ALA A 130 3.04 11.83 4.02
N ILE A 131 3.30 10.65 4.62
CA ILE A 131 2.33 9.54 4.62
C ILE A 131 1.02 9.97 5.27
N TYR A 132 1.07 10.56 6.48
CA TYR A 132 -0.15 11.03 7.15
C TYR A 132 -0.87 12.12 6.36
N PHE A 133 -0.12 13.09 5.83
CA PHE A 133 -0.69 14.19 5.08
C PHE A 133 -1.42 13.71 3.83
N TRP A 134 -0.76 12.88 3.00
CA TRP A 134 -1.34 12.40 1.76
C TRP A 134 -2.44 11.35 1.98
N SER A 135 -2.31 10.52 3.02
CA SER A 135 -3.38 9.65 3.47
C SER A 135 -4.63 10.44 3.82
N ALA A 136 -4.50 11.53 4.59
CA ALA A 136 -5.62 12.39 4.95
C ALA A 136 -6.25 13.06 3.71
N VAL A 137 -5.42 13.70 2.89
CA VAL A 137 -5.86 14.39 1.67
C VAL A 137 -6.57 13.44 0.71
N SER A 138 -6.16 12.18 0.64
CA SER A 138 -6.80 11.18 -0.21
C SER A 138 -8.24 10.83 0.23
N LYS A 139 -8.51 10.95 1.53
CA LYS A 139 -9.80 10.65 2.18
C LYS A 139 -10.69 11.89 2.37
N LEU A 140 -10.20 13.09 2.07
CA LEU A 140 -11.01 14.31 2.04
C LEU A 140 -11.92 14.32 0.79
N ASP A 141 -12.89 13.43 0.79
CA ASP A 141 -13.76 13.10 -0.34
C ASP A 141 -15.12 12.60 0.18
N VAL A 142 -16.21 13.08 -0.42
CA VAL A 142 -17.57 12.61 -0.12
C VAL A 142 -17.69 11.11 -0.40
N GLY A 143 -17.01 10.58 -1.43
CA GLY A 143 -16.97 9.16 -1.73
C GLY A 143 -16.33 8.32 -0.64
N PHE A 144 -15.35 8.86 0.09
CA PHE A 144 -14.80 8.18 1.28
C PHE A 144 -15.86 8.09 2.38
N VAL A 145 -16.53 9.20 2.68
CA VAL A 145 -17.52 9.28 3.75
C VAL A 145 -18.79 8.49 3.45
N GLY A 146 -19.14 8.30 2.18
CA GLY A 146 -20.25 7.44 1.76
C GLY A 146 -19.91 5.95 1.60
N GLY A 147 -18.62 5.58 1.65
CA GLY A 147 -18.17 4.22 1.33
C GLY A 147 -17.13 3.70 2.33
N PRO A 148 -15.82 3.66 1.98
CA PRO A 148 -14.78 3.08 2.84
C PRO A 148 -14.74 3.63 4.28
N GLY A 149 -15.06 4.92 4.47
CA GLY A 149 -15.11 5.55 5.77
C GLY A 149 -16.24 5.02 6.66
N GLN A 150 -17.40 4.68 6.09
CA GLN A 150 -18.48 4.04 6.84
C GLN A 150 -18.12 2.62 7.27
N ILE A 151 -17.43 1.87 6.40
CA ILE A 151 -16.95 0.52 6.72
C ILE A 151 -15.99 0.58 7.91
N LEU A 152 -15.00 1.47 7.87
CA LEU A 152 -14.06 1.66 8.99
C LEU A 152 -14.76 2.14 10.27
N TRP A 153 -15.74 3.04 10.14
CA TRP A 153 -16.51 3.55 11.28
C TRP A 153 -17.34 2.44 11.92
N GLY A 154 -18.07 1.67 11.12
CA GLY A 154 -18.82 0.50 11.57
C GLY A 154 -17.92 -0.56 12.20
N GLY A 155 -16.73 -0.80 11.63
CA GLY A 155 -15.70 -1.66 12.21
C GLY A 155 -15.28 -1.23 13.62
N LEU A 156 -15.06 0.07 13.82
CA LEU A 156 -14.72 0.62 15.13
C LEU A 156 -15.88 0.48 16.12
N LEU A 157 -17.11 0.81 15.71
CA LEU A 157 -18.29 0.67 16.55
C LEU A 157 -18.52 -0.79 16.96
N SER A 158 -18.37 -1.72 16.01
CA SER A 158 -18.43 -3.16 16.27
C SER A 158 -17.40 -3.60 17.31
N ALA A 159 -16.14 -3.17 17.16
CA ALA A 159 -15.06 -3.49 18.11
C ALA A 159 -15.34 -2.97 19.52
N LEU A 160 -16.03 -1.83 19.62
CA LEU A 160 -16.44 -1.23 20.89
C LEU A 160 -17.80 -1.75 21.39
N ARG A 161 -18.47 -2.63 20.64
CA ARG A 161 -19.83 -3.14 20.90
C ARG A 161 -20.87 -2.01 21.06
N ILE A 162 -20.69 -0.94 20.28
CA ILE A 162 -21.62 0.19 20.23
C ILE A 162 -22.55 -0.02 19.05
N ASP A 163 -23.86 -0.05 19.31
CA ASP A 163 -24.88 -0.12 18.26
C ASP A 163 -24.96 1.22 17.52
N PRO A 164 -24.75 1.27 16.18
CA PRO A 164 -24.90 2.49 15.39
C PRO A 164 -26.26 3.18 15.57
N ALA A 165 -27.32 2.44 15.91
CA ALA A 165 -28.66 2.98 16.15
C ALA A 165 -28.73 3.91 17.38
N GLN A 166 -27.71 3.89 18.26
CA GLN A 166 -27.60 4.80 19.40
C GLN A 166 -27.25 6.24 18.98
N PHE A 167 -26.72 6.43 17.77
CA PHE A 167 -26.39 7.76 17.26
C PHE A 167 -27.57 8.38 16.51
N PRO A 168 -27.84 9.68 16.71
CA PRO A 168 -28.78 10.41 15.87
C PRO A 168 -28.42 10.26 14.38
N PRO A 169 -29.39 10.02 13.47
CA PRO A 169 -29.12 9.82 12.03
C PRO A 169 -28.28 10.95 11.41
N ARG A 170 -28.45 12.19 11.89
CA ARG A 170 -27.68 13.37 11.47
C ARG A 170 -26.17 13.29 11.78
N LEU A 171 -25.75 12.43 12.70
CA LEU A 171 -24.34 12.27 13.09
C LEU A 171 -23.68 11.07 12.42
N VAL A 172 -24.45 10.03 12.05
CA VAL A 172 -23.92 8.82 11.40
C VAL A 172 -23.31 9.14 10.03
N GLY A 173 -24.00 9.95 9.23
CA GLY A 173 -23.51 10.37 7.92
C GLY A 173 -22.15 11.08 7.96
N PRO A 174 -21.96 12.15 8.75
CA PRO A 174 -20.70 12.88 8.80
C PRO A 174 -19.62 12.25 9.68
N ALA A 175 -19.92 11.26 10.53
CA ALA A 175 -18.95 10.70 11.48
C ALA A 175 -17.60 10.29 10.86
N PRO A 176 -17.54 9.64 9.68
CA PRO A 176 -16.26 9.28 9.07
C PRO A 176 -15.33 10.45 8.73
N TRP A 177 -15.82 11.70 8.65
CA TRP A 177 -14.96 12.88 8.46
C TRP A 177 -13.91 13.05 9.58
N ILE A 178 -14.15 12.49 10.76
CA ILE A 178 -13.20 12.53 11.87
C ILE A 178 -11.87 11.85 11.52
N MET A 179 -11.89 10.84 10.64
CA MET A 179 -10.69 10.07 10.28
C MET A 179 -9.70 10.92 9.47
N PRO A 180 -10.04 11.47 8.29
CA PRO A 180 -9.12 12.35 7.56
C PRO A 180 -8.77 13.62 8.35
N ALA A 181 -9.70 14.16 9.16
CA ALA A 181 -9.41 15.31 10.01
C ALA A 181 -8.35 14.97 11.07
N GLY A 182 -8.45 13.81 11.72
CA GLY A 182 -7.49 13.32 12.70
C GLY A 182 -6.12 12.98 12.08
N GLU A 183 -6.11 12.36 10.89
CA GLU A 183 -4.88 12.09 10.13
C GLU A 183 -4.18 13.41 9.74
N LEU A 184 -4.92 14.41 9.27
CA LEU A 184 -4.36 15.71 8.90
C LEU A 184 -3.86 16.48 10.13
N ALA A 185 -4.63 16.49 11.22
CA ALA A 185 -4.21 17.11 12.49
C ALA A 185 -2.93 16.47 13.03
N THR A 186 -2.80 15.15 12.92
CA THR A 186 -1.58 14.40 13.25
C THR A 186 -0.40 14.87 12.40
N ALA A 187 -0.56 14.94 11.07
CA ALA A 187 0.50 15.38 10.16
C ALA A 187 1.00 16.80 10.49
N LEU A 188 0.06 17.74 10.67
CA LEU A 188 0.37 19.14 11.00
C LEU A 188 1.03 19.26 12.38
N ALA A 189 0.54 18.53 13.38
CA ALA A 189 1.11 18.53 14.72
C ALA A 189 2.52 17.91 14.77
N LEU A 190 2.79 16.89 13.94
CA LEU A 190 4.13 16.32 13.81
C LEU A 190 5.09 17.24 13.04
N ALA A 191 4.60 17.99 12.05
CA ALA A 191 5.41 18.93 11.29
C ALA A 191 5.94 20.08 12.16
N ILE A 192 5.09 20.66 13.02
CA ILE A 192 5.42 21.82 13.85
C ILE A 192 6.14 21.36 15.13
N PRO A 193 7.42 21.75 15.38
CA PRO A 193 8.19 21.27 16.52
C PRO A 193 7.51 21.43 17.88
N ARG A 194 6.75 22.52 18.08
CA ARG A 194 6.06 22.84 19.34
C ARG A 194 4.91 21.89 19.66
N THR A 195 4.26 21.31 18.65
CA THR A 195 3.06 20.47 18.82
C THR A 195 3.34 18.97 18.63
N ARG A 196 4.60 18.58 18.40
CA ARG A 196 4.96 17.17 18.11
C ARG A 196 4.56 16.17 19.16
N ARG A 197 4.61 16.54 20.44
CA ARG A 197 4.18 15.63 21.50
C ARG A 197 2.68 15.32 21.37
N ILE A 198 1.89 16.32 20.98
CA ILE A 198 0.47 16.15 20.66
C ILE A 198 0.35 15.26 19.42
N GLY A 199 1.07 15.57 18.34
CA GLY A 199 1.06 14.77 17.11
C GLY A 199 1.45 13.31 17.32
N LEU A 200 2.44 13.03 18.18
CA LEU A 200 2.84 11.68 18.56
C LEU A 200 1.67 10.93 19.21
N TRP A 201 1.04 11.52 20.23
CA TRP A 201 -0.08 10.88 20.90
C TRP A 201 -1.30 10.71 19.98
N LEU A 202 -1.62 11.72 19.17
CA LEU A 202 -2.67 11.61 18.16
C LEU A 202 -2.40 10.43 17.21
N SER A 203 -1.16 10.29 16.72
CA SER A 203 -0.79 9.18 15.83
C SER A 203 -0.95 7.81 16.52
N ILE A 204 -0.55 7.69 17.79
CA ILE A 204 -0.65 6.43 18.55
C ILE A 204 -2.12 6.07 18.76
N VAL A 205 -2.93 7.03 19.22
CA VAL A 205 -4.36 6.82 19.45
C VAL A 205 -5.06 6.44 18.15
N MET A 206 -4.77 7.15 17.05
CA MET A 206 -5.34 6.85 15.74
C MET A 206 -4.99 5.44 15.27
N HIS A 207 -3.72 5.01 15.36
CA HIS A 207 -3.33 3.65 14.97
C HIS A 207 -3.90 2.58 15.90
N ALA A 208 -4.04 2.85 17.20
CA ALA A 208 -4.71 1.94 18.13
C ALA A 208 -6.20 1.78 17.77
N LEU A 209 -6.89 2.87 17.43
CA LEU A 209 -8.27 2.82 16.95
C LEU A 209 -8.39 2.08 15.62
N LEU A 210 -7.45 2.28 14.69
CA LEU A 210 -7.41 1.51 13.44
C LEU A 210 -7.21 0.01 13.71
N LEU A 211 -6.29 -0.36 14.61
CA LEU A 211 -6.09 -1.76 15.00
C LEU A 211 -7.35 -2.38 15.60
N LEU A 212 -8.12 -1.64 16.39
CA LEU A 212 -9.42 -2.10 16.89
C LEU A 212 -10.42 -2.26 15.74
N ALA A 213 -10.54 -1.25 14.88
CA ALA A 213 -11.52 -1.22 13.79
C ALA A 213 -11.27 -2.31 12.74
N VAL A 214 -10.02 -2.54 12.36
CA VAL A 214 -9.65 -3.53 11.31
C VAL A 214 -9.23 -4.88 11.89
N GLY A 215 -8.99 -4.97 13.20
CA GLY A 215 -8.58 -6.20 13.86
C GLY A 215 -9.73 -7.18 14.09
N PRO A 216 -9.47 -8.29 14.81
CA PRO A 216 -10.44 -9.37 15.02
C PRO A 216 -11.73 -8.97 15.73
N LEU A 217 -11.70 -7.88 16.51
CA LEU A 217 -12.88 -7.36 17.19
C LEU A 217 -13.78 -6.50 16.29
N GLY A 218 -13.23 -5.94 15.21
CA GLY A 218 -13.95 -5.11 14.26
C GLY A 218 -14.22 -5.85 12.95
N LEU A 219 -13.56 -5.44 11.87
CA LEU A 219 -13.75 -5.99 10.53
C LEU A 219 -13.02 -7.32 10.28
N GLY A 220 -12.10 -7.73 11.15
CA GLY A 220 -11.35 -8.98 10.99
C GLY A 220 -10.46 -9.01 9.74
N HIS A 221 -9.89 -7.87 9.33
CA HIS A 221 -9.00 -7.79 8.18
C HIS A 221 -7.66 -8.51 8.41
N GLU A 222 -6.98 -8.78 7.29
CA GLU A 222 -5.71 -9.49 7.24
C GLU A 222 -4.60 -8.95 8.14
N SER A 223 -3.76 -9.87 8.59
CA SER A 223 -2.64 -9.61 9.50
C SER A 223 -1.67 -8.54 8.99
N GLY A 224 -1.48 -8.42 7.68
CA GLY A 224 -0.57 -7.45 7.07
C GLY A 224 -0.90 -6.00 7.43
N VAL A 225 -2.20 -5.64 7.44
CA VAL A 225 -2.66 -4.30 7.82
C VAL A 225 -2.37 -4.05 9.30
N GLN A 226 -2.60 -5.05 10.15
CA GLN A 226 -2.39 -4.95 11.59
C GLN A 226 -0.91 -4.78 11.92
N ILE A 227 -0.04 -5.61 11.33
CA ILE A 227 1.42 -5.53 11.50
C ILE A 227 1.95 -4.14 11.09
N TRP A 228 1.46 -3.60 9.97
CA TRP A 228 1.88 -2.28 9.50
C TRP A 228 1.42 -1.14 10.43
N ASN A 229 0.23 -1.23 11.02
CA ASN A 229 -0.24 -0.27 12.03
C ASN A 229 0.57 -0.36 13.34
N VAL A 230 0.91 -1.56 13.81
CA VAL A 230 1.81 -1.74 14.97
C VAL A 230 3.17 -1.11 14.69
N LEU A 231 3.71 -1.31 13.48
CA LEU A 231 4.95 -0.67 13.05
C LEU A 231 4.85 0.86 13.11
N PHE A 232 3.74 1.47 12.69
CA PHE A 232 3.56 2.93 12.82
C PHE A 232 3.65 3.41 14.27
N ILE A 233 3.03 2.69 15.21
CA ILE A 233 3.11 3.03 16.64
C ILE A 233 4.58 2.98 17.10
N VAL A 234 5.28 1.88 16.82
CA VAL A 234 6.67 1.69 17.24
C VAL A 234 7.60 2.73 16.58
N GLN A 235 7.51 2.93 15.27
CA GLN A 235 8.39 3.88 14.59
C GLN A 235 8.12 5.32 15.05
N ASN A 236 6.86 5.70 15.32
CA ASN A 236 6.56 7.06 15.76
C ASN A 236 7.11 7.32 17.16
N LEU A 237 7.03 6.32 18.05
CA LEU A 237 7.69 6.37 19.35
C LEU A 237 9.20 6.55 19.18
N LEU A 238 9.85 5.81 18.27
CA LEU A 238 11.29 5.94 18.04
C LEU A 238 11.69 7.27 17.37
N LEU A 239 10.86 7.79 16.45
CA LEU A 239 11.17 9.00 15.68
C LEU A 239 10.86 10.29 16.45
N PHE A 240 9.77 10.32 17.21
CA PHE A 240 9.23 11.57 17.77
C PHE A 240 9.31 11.65 19.30
N ARG A 241 9.68 10.58 20.01
CA ARG A 241 9.91 10.63 21.46
C ARG A 241 11.26 11.29 21.75
N GLY A 242 11.25 12.40 22.49
CA GLY A 242 12.45 12.89 23.19
C GLY A 242 13.51 13.64 22.39
N VAL A 243 13.27 14.05 21.14
CA VAL A 243 14.24 14.83 20.35
C VAL A 243 13.74 16.24 20.01
N PRO A 244 14.27 17.31 20.64
CA PRO A 244 14.07 18.68 20.19
C PRO A 244 14.70 18.88 18.80
N TRP A 245 13.89 19.23 17.79
CA TRP A 245 14.37 19.54 16.42
C TRP A 245 15.39 20.67 16.38
N THR A 246 15.29 21.60 17.33
CA THR A 246 16.20 22.74 17.43
C THR A 246 17.64 22.28 17.63
N ALA A 247 17.87 21.16 18.35
CA ALA A 247 19.18 20.53 18.49
C ALA A 247 19.60 19.67 17.27
N GLU A 248 18.71 19.43 16.31
CA GLU A 248 19.01 18.77 15.02
C GLU A 248 19.36 19.80 13.92
N VAL A 249 18.73 20.98 13.94
CA VAL A 249 19.03 22.09 12.99
C VAL A 249 20.30 22.85 13.39
N THR A 250 20.64 22.88 14.68
CA THR A 250 21.89 23.48 15.20
C THR A 250 23.03 22.48 15.40
N GLY A 251 22.86 21.20 15.02
CA GLY A 251 24.01 20.32 14.81
C GLY A 251 24.96 20.96 13.79
N PRO A 252 26.29 20.76 13.91
CA PRO A 252 27.27 21.60 13.25
C PRO A 252 26.90 21.81 11.79
N ARG A 253 26.65 23.09 11.44
CA ARG A 253 26.54 23.58 10.05
C ARG A 253 27.81 23.25 9.23
N ASP A 254 28.83 22.73 9.89
CA ASP A 254 30.14 22.33 9.39
C ASP A 254 30.13 21.07 8.53
N SER A 255 28.98 20.42 8.27
CA SER A 255 28.92 19.46 7.15
C SER A 255 29.09 20.26 5.86
N THR A 256 30.33 20.43 5.44
CA THR A 256 30.68 21.09 4.19
C THR A 256 29.92 20.40 3.03
N PRO A 257 29.63 21.10 1.92
CA PRO A 257 29.06 20.47 0.73
C PRO A 257 29.84 19.23 0.27
N ALA A 258 31.13 19.14 0.61
CA ALA A 258 32.03 18.03 0.34
C ALA A 258 31.68 16.73 1.12
N ASP A 259 30.97 16.79 2.25
CA ASP A 259 30.57 15.59 3.03
C ASP A 259 29.33 14.87 2.47
N ARG A 260 28.75 15.36 1.37
CA ARG A 260 27.55 14.75 0.77
C ARG A 260 27.95 13.63 -0.18
N SER A 261 27.86 12.39 0.30
CA SER A 261 27.94 11.22 -0.58
C SER A 261 26.88 11.28 -1.69
N SER A 262 27.17 10.69 -2.84
CA SER A 262 26.17 10.57 -3.92
C SER A 262 24.91 9.83 -3.48
N GLY A 263 25.03 8.85 -2.56
CA GLY A 263 23.89 8.17 -1.95
C GLY A 263 22.98 9.12 -1.15
N ASP A 264 23.55 10.07 -0.41
CA ASP A 264 22.77 11.07 0.34
C ASP A 264 21.92 11.95 -0.58
N ARG A 265 22.49 12.35 -1.73
CA ARG A 265 21.79 13.17 -2.75
C ARG A 265 20.68 12.38 -3.43
N ILE A 266 20.95 11.13 -3.80
CA ILE A 266 19.96 10.23 -4.43
C ILE A 266 18.77 10.04 -3.48
N VAL A 267 19.01 9.74 -2.21
CA VAL A 267 17.94 9.58 -1.22
C VAL A 267 17.17 10.87 -0.99
N ALA A 268 17.84 12.03 -0.98
CA ALA A 268 17.15 13.31 -0.86
C ALA A 268 16.21 13.56 -2.04
N ALA A 269 16.66 13.31 -3.27
CA ALA A 269 15.86 13.43 -4.48
C ALA A 269 14.69 12.43 -4.49
N MET A 270 14.95 11.17 -4.11
CA MET A 270 13.93 10.14 -3.95
C MET A 270 12.86 10.59 -2.94
N LEU A 271 13.26 11.03 -1.75
CA LEU A 271 12.32 11.52 -0.73
C LEU A 271 11.50 12.70 -1.26
N ALA A 272 12.12 13.66 -1.94
CA ALA A 272 11.39 14.76 -2.57
C ALA A 272 10.33 14.23 -3.55
N GLY A 273 10.67 13.24 -4.38
CA GLY A 273 9.72 12.53 -5.24
C GLY A 273 8.59 11.87 -4.44
N VAL A 274 8.90 11.10 -3.40
CA VAL A 274 7.89 10.43 -2.56
C VAL A 274 6.94 11.42 -1.86
N VAL A 275 7.43 12.63 -1.55
CA VAL A 275 6.63 13.70 -0.94
C VAL A 275 5.78 14.45 -1.96
N VAL A 276 6.27 14.64 -3.19
CA VAL A 276 5.64 15.50 -4.21
C VAL A 276 4.75 14.72 -5.18
N MET A 277 5.18 13.53 -5.62
CA MET A 277 4.47 12.72 -6.62
C MET A 277 3.03 12.33 -6.24
N PRO A 278 2.65 12.09 -4.97
CA PRO A 278 1.26 11.85 -4.60
C PRO A 278 0.29 12.97 -5.04
N ALA A 279 0.78 14.21 -5.21
CA ALA A 279 -0.02 15.30 -5.74
C ALA A 279 -0.56 15.00 -7.14
N PHE A 280 0.16 14.20 -7.94
CA PHE A 280 -0.17 13.89 -9.33
C PHE A 280 -1.15 12.72 -9.49
N GLN A 281 -1.51 12.03 -8.40
CA GLN A 281 -2.47 10.93 -8.38
C GLN A 281 -3.83 11.25 -9.02
N PRO A 282 -4.45 12.43 -8.80
CA PRO A 282 -5.74 12.76 -9.40
C PRO A 282 -5.73 12.79 -10.94
N TRP A 283 -4.56 12.98 -11.55
CA TRP A 283 -4.37 12.98 -13.00
C TRP A 283 -3.93 11.63 -13.55
N GLY A 284 -3.86 10.58 -12.71
CA GLY A 284 -3.48 9.23 -13.13
C GLY A 284 -1.97 9.04 -13.39
N TYR A 285 -1.13 10.05 -13.15
CA TYR A 285 0.32 9.95 -13.31
C TYR A 285 1.04 9.27 -12.14
N TRP A 286 0.32 9.03 -11.03
CA TRP A 286 0.86 8.34 -9.86
C TRP A 286 -0.18 7.40 -9.28
N ASP A 287 0.27 6.26 -8.78
CA ASP A 287 -0.64 5.22 -8.33
C ASP A 287 -1.16 5.45 -6.90
N VAL A 288 -2.33 4.87 -6.59
CA VAL A 288 -3.03 4.97 -5.30
C VAL A 288 -2.11 4.63 -4.12
N TRP A 289 -1.44 3.47 -4.12
CA TRP A 289 -0.56 3.06 -3.02
C TRP A 289 0.71 3.90 -2.89
N PRO A 290 1.49 4.16 -3.97
CA PRO A 290 2.56 5.16 -3.95
C PRO A 290 2.14 6.57 -3.50
N SER A 291 0.86 6.90 -3.59
CA SER A 291 0.28 8.17 -3.15
C SER A 291 -0.20 8.17 -1.70
N TRP A 292 0.03 7.08 -0.97
CA TRP A 292 -0.45 6.90 0.41
C TRP A 292 -1.99 6.94 0.54
N ALA A 293 -2.71 6.70 -0.55
CA ALA A 293 -4.16 6.79 -0.62
C ALA A 293 -4.88 5.50 -0.17
N VAL A 294 -4.45 4.94 0.96
CA VAL A 294 -4.96 3.68 1.52
C VAL A 294 -6.35 3.90 2.12
N TYR A 295 -7.28 2.96 1.87
CA TYR A 295 -8.69 3.09 2.26
C TYR A 295 -9.35 4.37 1.72
N SER A 296 -8.98 4.81 0.52
CA SER A 296 -9.60 5.94 -0.15
C SER A 296 -10.57 5.48 -1.25
N ALA A 297 -11.52 6.33 -1.64
CA ALA A 297 -12.43 6.06 -2.75
C ALA A 297 -11.78 6.28 -4.14
N ARG A 298 -10.47 6.57 -4.20
CA ARG A 298 -9.83 7.13 -5.39
C ARG A 298 -9.38 6.15 -6.47
N GLY A 299 -9.38 4.84 -6.20
CA GLY A 299 -8.84 3.85 -7.13
C GLY A 299 -9.66 3.62 -8.41
N GLY A 300 -10.82 4.28 -8.54
CA GLY A 300 -11.87 3.77 -9.42
C GLY A 300 -12.31 2.37 -8.99
N TRP A 301 -13.40 1.88 -9.54
CA TRP A 301 -13.85 0.51 -9.29
C TRP A 301 -13.85 -0.24 -10.60
N THR A 302 -13.40 -1.48 -10.57
CA THR A 302 -13.45 -2.36 -11.73
C THR A 302 -14.03 -3.66 -11.24
N THR A 303 -15.31 -3.86 -11.54
CA THR A 303 -16.04 -5.07 -11.21
C THR A 303 -15.90 -6.01 -12.38
N ILE A 304 -15.44 -7.23 -12.10
CA ILE A 304 -15.33 -8.28 -13.10
C ILE A 304 -16.59 -9.13 -12.98
N LEU A 305 -17.25 -9.34 -14.10
CA LEU A 305 -18.49 -10.06 -14.21
C LEU A 305 -18.29 -11.25 -15.16
N VAL A 306 -18.84 -12.41 -14.81
CA VAL A 306 -18.89 -13.60 -15.66
C VAL A 306 -20.33 -13.91 -16.04
N HIS A 307 -20.56 -14.34 -17.27
CA HIS A 307 -21.88 -14.75 -17.73
C HIS A 307 -22.32 -16.04 -17.02
N HIS A 308 -23.60 -16.14 -16.64
CA HIS A 308 -24.19 -17.27 -15.90
C HIS A 308 -23.82 -18.63 -16.50
N ASP A 309 -24.07 -18.80 -17.80
CA ASP A 309 -23.82 -20.05 -18.53
C ASP A 309 -22.34 -20.45 -18.63
N GLU A 310 -21.41 -19.56 -18.25
CA GLU A 310 -19.97 -19.79 -18.36
C GLU A 310 -19.24 -19.81 -17.01
N VAL A 311 -19.96 -19.72 -15.89
CA VAL A 311 -19.38 -19.82 -14.53
C VAL A 311 -18.57 -21.11 -14.38
N ASP A 312 -19.07 -22.23 -14.91
CA ASP A 312 -18.39 -23.53 -14.84
C ASP A 312 -17.16 -23.65 -15.73
N ARG A 313 -16.93 -22.68 -16.64
CA ARG A 313 -15.74 -22.61 -17.48
C ARG A 313 -14.61 -21.82 -16.81
N LEU A 314 -14.88 -21.13 -15.71
CA LEU A 314 -13.83 -20.49 -14.93
C LEU A 314 -12.90 -21.53 -14.27
N PRO A 315 -11.62 -21.18 -14.06
CA PRO A 315 -10.74 -21.95 -13.19
C PRO A 315 -11.41 -22.20 -11.83
N GLU A 316 -11.18 -23.38 -11.26
CA GLU A 316 -11.82 -23.81 -10.02
C GLU A 316 -11.56 -22.80 -8.89
N GLU A 317 -10.35 -22.25 -8.84
CA GLU A 317 -9.91 -21.29 -7.84
C GLU A 317 -10.69 -19.97 -7.95
N ALA A 318 -10.96 -19.50 -9.17
CA ALA A 318 -11.76 -18.29 -9.40
C ALA A 318 -13.26 -18.52 -9.13
N ARG A 319 -13.78 -19.71 -9.47
CA ARG A 319 -15.21 -20.06 -9.35
C ARG A 319 -15.74 -19.94 -7.93
N ARG A 320 -14.90 -20.25 -6.93
CA ARG A 320 -15.24 -20.17 -5.50
C ARG A 320 -15.55 -18.74 -5.03
N TYR A 321 -15.15 -17.73 -5.80
CA TYR A 321 -15.35 -16.32 -5.49
C TYR A 321 -16.39 -15.67 -6.41
N VAL A 322 -17.17 -16.46 -7.14
CA VAL A 322 -18.31 -15.95 -7.91
C VAL A 322 -19.46 -15.68 -6.94
N GLY A 323 -19.89 -14.42 -6.88
CA GLY A 323 -21.01 -13.97 -6.07
C GLY A 323 -22.36 -14.13 -6.77
N GLU A 324 -23.41 -13.75 -6.06
CA GLU A 324 -24.77 -13.72 -6.61
C GLU A 324 -24.91 -12.63 -7.68
N ALA A 325 -25.63 -12.95 -8.75
CA ALA A 325 -25.97 -11.96 -9.76
C ALA A 325 -26.94 -10.92 -9.19
N ALA A 326 -26.87 -9.70 -9.72
CA ALA A 326 -27.90 -8.70 -9.45
C ALA A 326 -29.27 -9.19 -9.96
N PRO A 327 -30.39 -8.77 -9.34
CA PRO A 327 -31.71 -9.15 -9.81
C PRO A 327 -31.88 -8.84 -11.31
N LEU A 328 -32.39 -9.82 -12.07
CA LEU A 328 -32.61 -9.72 -13.53
C LEU A 328 -31.33 -9.56 -14.37
N SER A 329 -30.16 -9.92 -13.82
CA SER A 329 -28.89 -9.94 -14.54
C SER A 329 -28.39 -11.37 -14.73
N ASP A 330 -27.94 -11.71 -15.93
CA ASP A 330 -27.23 -12.97 -16.22
C ASP A 330 -25.73 -12.87 -15.90
N TRP A 331 -25.29 -11.77 -15.29
CA TRP A 331 -23.89 -11.49 -14.99
C TRP A 331 -23.62 -11.59 -13.49
N HIS A 332 -22.68 -12.46 -13.14
CA HIS A 332 -22.26 -12.72 -11.77
C HIS A 332 -20.94 -12.02 -11.46
N PRO A 333 -20.81 -11.30 -10.34
CA PRO A 333 -19.55 -10.68 -9.94
C PRO A 333 -18.53 -11.73 -9.50
N VAL A 334 -17.27 -11.54 -9.88
CA VAL A 334 -16.13 -12.30 -9.36
C VAL A 334 -15.43 -11.44 -8.31
N ASP A 335 -15.47 -11.87 -7.05
CA ASP A 335 -14.84 -11.19 -5.92
C ASP A 335 -13.33 -11.45 -5.90
N VAL A 336 -12.61 -10.73 -6.76
CA VAL A 336 -11.14 -10.81 -6.85
C VAL A 336 -10.43 -10.31 -5.59
N ASP A 337 -11.09 -9.49 -4.76
CA ASP A 337 -10.53 -9.04 -3.49
C ASP A 337 -10.52 -10.20 -2.49
N ALA A 338 -11.66 -10.90 -2.33
CA ALA A 338 -11.74 -12.11 -1.52
C ALA A 338 -10.79 -13.21 -2.02
N TRP A 339 -10.68 -13.39 -3.35
CA TRP A 339 -9.75 -14.35 -3.93
C TRP A 339 -8.29 -14.02 -3.57
N SER A 340 -7.87 -12.77 -3.76
CA SER A 340 -6.51 -12.31 -3.42
C SER A 340 -6.21 -12.46 -1.93
N LEU A 341 -7.17 -12.16 -1.05
CA LEU A 341 -6.98 -12.28 0.40
C LEU A 341 -6.85 -13.74 0.82
N ALA A 342 -7.72 -14.61 0.32
CA ALA A 342 -7.69 -16.02 0.65
C ALA A 342 -6.41 -16.73 0.18
N GLU A 343 -5.88 -16.33 -0.98
CA GLU A 343 -4.76 -17.04 -1.59
C GLU A 343 -3.40 -16.40 -1.32
N LEU A 344 -3.33 -15.06 -1.31
CA LEU A 344 -2.08 -14.32 -1.17
C LEU A 344 -1.95 -13.58 0.17
N HIS A 345 -3.00 -13.61 1.00
CA HIS A 345 -3.07 -12.93 2.30
C HIS A 345 -2.83 -11.42 2.21
N CYS A 346 -3.17 -10.83 1.06
CA CYS A 346 -3.00 -9.39 0.82
C CYS A 346 -4.10 -8.85 -0.11
N PRO A 347 -4.44 -7.56 -0.01
CA PRO A 347 -5.39 -6.93 -0.91
C PRO A 347 -4.85 -6.84 -2.33
N VAL A 348 -5.77 -6.80 -3.31
CA VAL A 348 -5.47 -6.58 -4.73
C VAL A 348 -4.77 -5.24 -4.93
N TYR A 349 -3.81 -5.17 -5.86
CA TYR A 349 -3.19 -3.91 -6.24
C TYR A 349 -4.26 -2.93 -6.77
N PRO A 350 -4.48 -1.76 -6.14
CA PRO A 350 -5.67 -0.95 -6.30
C PRO A 350 -5.55 -0.04 -7.53
N GLN A 351 -5.37 -0.66 -8.70
CA GLN A 351 -5.33 0.04 -9.97
C GLN A 351 -6.24 -0.64 -10.99
N PRO A 352 -7.01 0.14 -11.78
CA PRO A 352 -7.89 -0.41 -12.80
C PRO A 352 -7.14 -1.32 -13.78
N ARG A 353 -5.92 -0.94 -14.20
CA ARG A 353 -5.10 -1.75 -15.10
C ARG A 353 -4.79 -3.15 -14.57
N PHE A 354 -4.63 -3.30 -13.25
CA PHE A 354 -4.36 -4.59 -12.64
C PHE A 354 -5.61 -5.47 -12.71
N ARG A 355 -6.78 -4.91 -12.36
CA ARG A 355 -8.06 -5.62 -12.46
C ARG A 355 -8.45 -5.95 -13.90
N LEU A 356 -8.16 -5.07 -14.85
CA LEU A 356 -8.33 -5.35 -16.29
C LEU A 356 -7.45 -6.52 -16.75
N ALA A 357 -6.22 -6.63 -16.23
CA ALA A 357 -5.37 -7.78 -16.50
C ALA A 357 -5.94 -9.08 -15.92
N LEU A 358 -6.57 -9.04 -14.74
CA LEU A 358 -7.29 -10.18 -14.18
C LEU A 358 -8.50 -10.56 -15.05
N ALA A 359 -9.28 -9.58 -15.49
CA ALA A 359 -10.40 -9.80 -16.42
C ALA A 359 -9.93 -10.46 -17.72
N ALA A 360 -8.81 -10.00 -18.28
CA ALA A 360 -8.17 -10.61 -19.44
C ALA A 360 -7.60 -12.01 -19.15
N ALA A 361 -7.23 -12.34 -17.91
CA ALA A 361 -6.85 -13.70 -17.58
C ALA A 361 -8.06 -14.65 -17.62
N LEU A 362 -9.18 -14.23 -17.01
CA LEU A 362 -10.41 -15.02 -16.93
C LEU A 362 -11.13 -15.12 -18.28
N SER A 363 -11.01 -14.10 -19.15
CA SER A 363 -11.66 -14.09 -20.46
C SER A 363 -11.08 -15.09 -21.48
N ARG A 364 -10.03 -15.82 -21.09
CA ARG A 364 -9.47 -16.92 -21.89
C ARG A 364 -10.37 -18.16 -21.86
N THR A 365 -11.14 -18.35 -20.79
CA THR A 365 -11.96 -19.57 -20.61
C THR A 365 -13.45 -19.26 -20.53
N ALA A 366 -13.83 -18.03 -20.16
CA ALA A 366 -15.22 -17.61 -20.02
C ALA A 366 -15.49 -16.24 -20.66
N ARG A 367 -16.76 -15.92 -20.90
CA ARG A 367 -17.25 -14.59 -21.29
C ARG A 367 -17.22 -13.66 -20.09
N ILE A 368 -16.39 -12.63 -20.18
CA ILE A 368 -16.16 -11.66 -19.12
C ILE A 368 -16.65 -10.29 -19.54
N GLN A 369 -17.38 -9.63 -18.65
CA GLN A 369 -17.74 -8.24 -18.74
C GLN A 369 -17.07 -7.48 -17.60
N VAL A 370 -16.69 -6.24 -17.85
CA VAL A 370 -16.06 -5.37 -16.86
C VAL A 370 -16.89 -4.11 -16.75
N GLU A 371 -17.37 -3.84 -15.53
CA GLU A 371 -17.93 -2.53 -15.19
C GLU A 371 -16.81 -1.67 -14.58
N ARG A 372 -16.41 -0.62 -15.30
CA ARG A 372 -15.42 0.35 -14.85
C ARG A 372 -16.12 1.60 -14.36
N ARG A 373 -15.89 1.97 -13.10
CA ARG A 373 -16.29 3.25 -12.54
C ARG A 373 -15.08 4.16 -12.37
N SER A 374 -15.16 5.37 -12.89
CA SER A 374 -14.17 6.41 -12.62
C SER A 374 -14.09 6.69 -11.12
N PRO A 375 -12.99 7.26 -10.61
CA PRO A 375 -12.98 7.84 -9.28
C PRO A 375 -14.16 8.81 -9.13
N PRO A 376 -14.84 8.84 -7.97
CA PRO A 376 -15.91 9.78 -7.72
C PRO A 376 -15.39 11.21 -7.72
N ASP A 377 -16.21 12.15 -8.19
CA ASP A 377 -15.93 13.57 -7.99
C ASP A 377 -15.91 13.89 -6.50
N ARG A 378 -14.89 14.62 -6.04
CA ARG A 378 -14.66 14.84 -4.60
C ARG A 378 -15.79 15.59 -3.90
N ARG A 379 -16.57 16.39 -4.64
CA ARG A 379 -17.63 17.24 -4.10
C ARG A 379 -18.99 16.59 -4.25
N THR A 380 -19.27 16.00 -5.42
CA THR A 380 -20.60 15.44 -5.72
C THR A 380 -20.71 13.95 -5.41
N GLY A 381 -19.58 13.24 -5.30
CA GLY A 381 -19.54 11.77 -5.17
C GLY A 381 -19.92 11.02 -6.44
N GLN A 382 -20.25 11.73 -7.53
CA GLN A 382 -20.69 11.11 -8.78
C GLN A 382 -19.51 10.44 -9.50
N SER A 383 -19.74 9.23 -10.01
CA SER A 383 -18.78 8.48 -10.81
C SER A 383 -19.38 8.19 -12.19
N ARG A 384 -18.54 8.15 -13.22
CA ARG A 384 -18.95 7.67 -14.55
C ARG A 384 -18.73 6.17 -14.60
N SER A 385 -19.74 5.40 -14.97
CA SER A 385 -19.63 3.97 -15.24
C SER A 385 -19.54 3.73 -16.75
N GLU A 386 -18.76 2.73 -17.12
CA GLU A 386 -18.64 2.22 -18.48
C GLU A 386 -18.58 0.71 -18.40
N THR A 387 -19.28 0.03 -19.30
CA THR A 387 -19.32 -1.42 -19.35
C THR A 387 -18.65 -1.91 -20.62
N LEU A 388 -17.72 -2.86 -20.47
CA LEU A 388 -16.85 -3.33 -21.54
C LEU A 388 -16.86 -4.85 -21.55
N GLU A 389 -17.06 -5.48 -22.70
CA GLU A 389 -16.86 -6.93 -22.84
C GLU A 389 -15.39 -7.22 -23.13
N VAL A 390 -14.83 -8.22 -22.43
CA VAL A 390 -13.45 -8.66 -22.58
C VAL A 390 -13.47 -10.09 -23.10
N SER A 391 -12.84 -10.33 -24.25
CA SER A 391 -12.85 -11.64 -24.90
C SER A 391 -11.46 -12.05 -25.38
N GLY A 392 -11.21 -13.37 -25.42
CA GLY A 392 -10.01 -13.93 -26.02
C GLY A 392 -8.70 -13.57 -25.32
N GLY A 393 -8.76 -13.24 -24.03
CA GLY A 393 -7.58 -12.92 -23.22
C GLY A 393 -6.89 -11.60 -23.56
N ARG A 394 -7.54 -10.69 -24.30
CA ARG A 394 -6.98 -9.39 -24.69
C ARG A 394 -7.98 -8.27 -24.43
N LEU A 395 -7.45 -7.10 -24.11
CA LEU A 395 -8.21 -5.85 -24.03
C LEU A 395 -8.19 -5.15 -25.39
N SER A 396 -9.11 -4.21 -25.60
CA SER A 396 -9.04 -3.37 -26.81
C SER A 396 -7.75 -2.53 -26.80
N PRO A 397 -7.15 -2.23 -27.98
CA PRO A 397 -5.92 -1.43 -28.06
C PRO A 397 -6.04 -0.06 -27.39
N GLU A 398 -7.23 0.56 -27.45
CA GLU A 398 -7.52 1.84 -26.80
C GLU A 398 -7.43 1.76 -25.27
N LEU A 399 -7.94 0.67 -24.67
CA LEU A 399 -7.85 0.44 -23.23
C LEU A 399 -6.43 0.13 -22.78
N GLU A 400 -5.66 -0.60 -23.60
CA GLU A 400 -4.24 -0.84 -23.30
C GLU A 400 -3.42 0.46 -23.37
N ALA A 401 -3.66 1.30 -24.38
CA ALA A 401 -2.97 2.57 -24.56
C ALA A 401 -3.29 3.62 -23.49
N ALA A 402 -4.42 3.48 -22.79
CA ALA A 402 -4.80 4.36 -21.68
C ALA A 402 -3.88 4.25 -20.45
N PHE A 403 -3.07 3.18 -20.36
CA PHE A 403 -2.16 2.95 -19.24
C PHE A 403 -0.70 2.90 -19.69
N TRP A 404 0.14 3.64 -18.98
CA TRP A 404 1.59 3.64 -19.17
C TRP A 404 2.28 2.35 -18.66
N LEU A 405 1.62 1.60 -17.78
CA LEU A 405 2.07 0.31 -17.26
C LEU A 405 1.20 -0.82 -17.79
N ASN A 406 1.75 -2.02 -17.76
CA ASN A 406 1.15 -3.21 -18.37
C ASN A 406 -0.23 -3.57 -17.79
N THR A 407 -1.12 -3.97 -18.69
CA THR A 407 -2.50 -4.42 -18.46
C THR A 407 -2.69 -5.91 -18.82
N ARG A 408 -1.61 -6.64 -19.13
CA ARG A 408 -1.67 -8.04 -19.54
C ARG A 408 -1.21 -8.98 -18.41
N PRO A 409 -1.94 -10.07 -18.11
CA PRO A 409 -1.48 -11.05 -17.15
C PRO A 409 -0.30 -11.83 -17.71
N ALA A 410 0.50 -12.43 -16.82
CA ALA A 410 1.56 -13.36 -17.21
C ALA A 410 0.96 -14.55 -18.00
N VAL A 411 1.71 -15.05 -18.96
CA VAL A 411 1.41 -16.31 -19.62
C VAL A 411 1.82 -17.41 -18.65
N THR A 412 0.83 -18.09 -18.07
CA THR A 412 1.08 -19.40 -17.49
C THR A 412 1.46 -20.28 -18.66
N ALA A 413 2.72 -20.72 -18.71
CA ALA A 413 3.05 -21.85 -19.57
C ALA A 413 2.10 -22.98 -19.14
N ASP A 414 1.33 -23.51 -20.07
CA ASP A 414 0.59 -24.74 -19.80
C ASP A 414 1.60 -25.76 -19.24
N PRO A 415 1.23 -26.46 -18.15
CA PRO A 415 2.13 -27.39 -17.46
C PRO A 415 2.75 -28.44 -18.39
#